data_AF-A0A1Y5S763-F1
#
_entry.id   AF-A0A1Y5S763-F1
#
_cell.length_a   1.000
_cell.length_b   1.000
_cell.length_c   1.000
_cell.angle_alpha   90.00
_cell.angle_beta   90.00
_cell.angle_gamma   90.00
#
_symmetry.space_group_name_H-M   'P 1'
#
loop_
_entity.id
_entity.type
_entity.pdbx_description
1 polymer ?
#
loop_
_entity_poly.entity_id
_entity_poly.type
_entity_poly.pdbx_seq_one_letter_code
_entity_poly.pdbx_strand_id
1 'polypeptide(L)'
;MSRKAFISLGILAALAACSSNSQIPNSNPDAVNRSRNGAPQVLAVVDMPAFCRGAVSDTTTVDATSIRTTEAALIDGRYEVNVTVPRGEEIFEYYQCTFGGDGSFQQMVPTGAPGVAEEPLL
;
A
#
# COMPACT_ATOMS: atom_id res chain seq x y z
N MET A 1 -13.49 -42.92 -58.46
CA MET A 1 -12.27 -43.16 -57.64
C MET A 1 -11.70 -41.78 -57.30
N SER A 2 -11.24 -41.40 -56.12
CA SER A 2 -11.36 -41.87 -54.74
C SER A 2 -10.88 -40.71 -53.86
N ARG A 3 -11.63 -40.44 -52.79
CA ARG A 3 -11.37 -39.69 -51.54
C ARG A 3 -9.93 -39.20 -51.25
N LYS A 4 -9.79 -38.01 -50.65
CA LYS A 4 -9.57 -37.83 -49.19
C LYS A 4 -9.32 -36.36 -48.80
N ALA A 5 -10.04 -35.93 -47.76
CA ALA A 5 -9.80 -34.73 -46.99
C ALA A 5 -8.50 -34.82 -46.18
N PHE A 6 -7.84 -33.67 -45.94
CA PHE A 6 -6.92 -33.50 -44.82
C PHE A 6 -7.21 -32.17 -44.11
N ILE A 7 -7.64 -32.33 -42.86
CA ILE A 7 -7.75 -31.32 -41.82
C ILE A 7 -6.32 -31.00 -41.38
N SER A 8 -5.92 -29.73 -41.34
CA SER A 8 -4.72 -29.30 -40.63
C SER A 8 -5.06 -28.16 -39.69
N LEU A 9 -4.94 -28.50 -38.41
CA LEU A 9 -4.60 -27.69 -37.24
C LEU A 9 -4.14 -26.26 -37.62
N GLY A 10 -4.71 -25.19 -37.10
CA GLY A 10 -4.88 -24.98 -35.66
C GLY A 10 -3.62 -24.31 -35.11
N ILE A 11 -3.47 -23.00 -35.34
CA ILE A 11 -2.61 -22.15 -34.52
C ILE A 11 -3.40 -20.86 -34.25
N LEU A 12 -4.18 -20.87 -33.17
CA LEU A 12 -4.57 -19.65 -32.48
C LEU A 12 -3.27 -19.00 -31.98
N ALA A 13 -2.83 -17.94 -32.63
CA ALA A 13 -1.87 -17.03 -32.03
C ALA A 13 -2.61 -16.31 -30.89
N ALA A 14 -2.45 -16.81 -29.67
CA ALA A 14 -2.79 -16.09 -28.47
C ALA A 14 -1.90 -14.83 -28.44
N LEU A 15 -2.44 -13.70 -28.92
CA LEU A 15 -1.92 -12.41 -28.49
C LEU A 15 -2.10 -12.38 -26.97
N ALA A 16 -0.98 -12.51 -26.27
CA ALA A 16 -0.87 -12.14 -24.88
C ALA A 16 -1.28 -10.67 -24.78
N ALA A 17 -2.55 -10.44 -24.45
CA ALA A 17 -2.94 -9.20 -23.84
C ALA A 17 -2.11 -9.12 -22.57
N CYS A 18 -1.05 -8.30 -22.58
CA CYS A 18 -0.59 -7.65 -21.37
C CYS A 18 -1.81 -6.89 -20.85
N SER A 19 -2.60 -7.57 -20.03
CA SER A 19 -3.64 -6.96 -19.24
C SER A 19 -2.89 -6.01 -18.32
N SER A 20 -2.83 -4.74 -18.74
CA SER A 20 -2.50 -3.63 -17.88
C SER A 20 -3.45 -3.76 -16.70
N ASN A 21 -2.95 -4.35 -15.61
CA ASN A 21 -3.67 -4.45 -14.36
C ASN A 21 -3.68 -3.04 -13.78
N SER A 22 -4.54 -2.19 -14.34
CA SER A 22 -4.96 -0.93 -13.76
C SER A 22 -5.72 -1.30 -12.49
N GLN A 23 -4.98 -1.56 -11.42
CA GLN A 23 -5.54 -1.59 -10.08
C GLN A 23 -6.05 -0.18 -9.81
N ILE A 24 -7.36 -0.04 -9.99
CA ILE A 24 -8.17 1.01 -9.39
C ILE A 24 -7.72 1.08 -7.93
N PRO A 25 -7.22 2.22 -7.42
CA PRO A 25 -6.88 2.37 -6.00
C PRO A 25 -8.20 2.26 -5.24
N ASN A 26 -8.45 1.05 -4.73
CA ASN A 26 -9.65 0.74 -3.98
C ASN A 26 -9.47 1.46 -2.65
N SER A 27 -10.32 2.44 -2.35
CA SER A 27 -10.32 3.26 -1.12
C SER A 27 -10.67 2.46 0.15
N ASN A 28 -10.42 1.15 0.12
CA ASN A 28 -10.59 0.25 1.24
C ASN A 28 -9.22 0.08 1.93
N PRO A 29 -9.04 0.50 3.19
CA PRO A 29 -7.79 0.28 3.92
C PRO A 29 -7.44 -1.22 4.04
N ASP A 30 -8.41 -2.12 3.93
CA ASP A 30 -8.15 -3.57 3.85
C ASP A 30 -7.48 -3.99 2.53
N ALA A 31 -7.63 -3.22 1.44
CA ALA A 31 -7.04 -3.55 0.15
C ALA A 31 -5.53 -3.27 0.11
N VAL A 32 -5.06 -2.32 0.93
CA VAL A 32 -3.63 -2.01 1.09
C VAL A 32 -2.89 -3.15 1.81
N ASN A 33 -3.60 -3.93 2.64
CA ASN A 33 -3.03 -5.02 3.46
C ASN A 33 -3.12 -6.42 2.81
N ARG A 34 -3.69 -6.55 1.61
CA ARG A 34 -3.86 -7.87 0.98
C ARG A 34 -2.71 -8.15 0.03
N SER A 35 -1.88 -9.13 0.40
CA SER A 35 -1.14 -9.91 -0.58
C SER A 35 -2.12 -10.41 -1.67
N ARG A 36 -1.63 -10.73 -2.89
CA ARG A 36 -2.46 -11.22 -4.02
C ARG A 36 -3.44 -12.36 -3.66
N ASN A 37 -3.22 -13.03 -2.52
CA ASN A 37 -4.00 -14.15 -1.99
C ASN A 37 -4.93 -13.81 -0.80
N GLY A 38 -5.06 -12.54 -0.40
CA GLY A 38 -5.99 -12.10 0.66
C GLY A 38 -5.56 -12.36 2.11
N ALA A 39 -4.36 -12.88 2.34
CA ALA A 39 -3.79 -13.02 3.69
C ALA A 39 -3.16 -11.69 4.17
N PRO A 40 -3.19 -11.40 5.49
CA PRO A 40 -2.45 -10.28 6.06
C PRO A 40 -0.98 -10.37 5.67
N GLN A 41 -0.44 -9.30 5.10
CA GLN A 41 0.97 -9.29 4.72
C GLN A 41 1.82 -9.07 5.96
N VAL A 42 2.66 -10.06 6.29
CA VAL A 42 3.72 -9.91 7.29
C VAL A 42 4.90 -9.22 6.62
N LEU A 43 5.28 -8.06 7.14
CA LEU A 43 6.36 -7.23 6.61
C LEU A 43 7.59 -7.34 7.51
N ALA A 44 8.78 -7.38 6.90
CA ALA A 44 10.00 -7.17 7.64
C ALA A 44 10.06 -5.72 8.13
N VAL A 45 10.66 -5.49 9.30
CA VAL A 45 10.73 -4.16 9.93
C VAL A 45 11.35 -3.11 9.00
N VAL A 46 12.34 -3.50 8.19
CA VAL A 46 13.00 -2.63 7.21
C VAL A 46 12.07 -2.19 6.06
N ASP A 47 11.04 -2.97 5.76
CA ASP A 47 10.12 -2.70 4.64
C ASP A 47 8.89 -1.87 5.08
N MET A 48 8.61 -1.80 6.38
CA MET A 48 7.45 -1.08 6.93
C MET A 48 7.40 0.40 6.51
N PRO A 49 8.51 1.18 6.50
CA PRO A 49 8.47 2.58 6.05
C PRO A 49 8.08 2.71 4.57
N ALA A 50 8.60 1.84 3.70
CA ALA A 50 8.27 1.87 2.28
C ALA A 50 6.80 1.49 2.04
N PHE A 51 6.29 0.49 2.77
CA PHE A 51 4.89 0.12 2.75
C PHE A 51 3.99 1.30 3.15
N CYS A 52 4.28 1.96 4.26
CA CYS A 52 3.54 3.13 4.74
C CYS A 52 3.51 4.28 3.74
N ARG A 53 4.66 4.54 3.09
CA ARG A 53 4.76 5.56 2.06
C ARG A 53 3.82 5.28 0.90
N GLY A 54 3.76 4.03 0.43
CA GLY A 54 2.84 3.60 -0.62
C GLY A 54 1.37 3.70 -0.18
N ALA A 55 1.06 3.16 1.00
CA ALA A 55 -0.29 3.20 1.58
C ALA A 55 -0.86 4.63 1.69
N VAL A 56 -0.03 5.55 2.20
CA VAL A 56 -0.40 6.96 2.33
C VAL A 56 -0.47 7.62 0.96
N SER A 57 0.46 7.35 0.04
CA SER A 57 0.42 7.86 -1.34
C SER A 57 -0.89 7.50 -2.04
N ASP A 58 -1.30 6.23 -1.95
CA ASP A 58 -2.55 5.73 -2.56
C ASP A 58 -3.78 6.42 -1.98
N THR A 59 -3.77 6.69 -0.67
CA THR A 59 -4.90 7.31 0.05
C THR A 59 -4.96 8.82 -0.17
N THR A 60 -3.82 9.48 -0.20
CA THR A 60 -3.71 10.95 -0.26
C THR A 60 -3.59 11.51 -1.68
N THR A 61 -3.38 10.62 -2.66
CA THR A 61 -3.04 10.92 -4.06
C THR A 61 -1.79 11.79 -4.22
N VAL A 62 -0.95 11.88 -3.19
CA VAL A 62 0.36 12.54 -3.23
C VAL A 62 1.41 11.57 -3.73
N ASP A 63 2.34 12.05 -4.55
CA ASP A 63 3.45 11.24 -5.05
C ASP A 63 4.29 10.68 -3.89
N ALA A 64 4.47 9.35 -3.86
CA ALA A 64 5.21 8.65 -2.81
C ALA A 64 6.62 9.19 -2.60
N THR A 65 7.31 9.69 -3.63
CA THR A 65 8.68 10.25 -3.52
C THR A 65 8.74 11.55 -2.73
N SER A 66 7.62 12.27 -2.64
CA SER A 66 7.51 13.49 -1.83
C SER A 66 7.16 13.22 -0.36
N ILE A 67 6.70 12.01 -0.05
CA ILE A 67 6.29 11.59 1.28
C ILE A 67 7.52 11.15 2.09
N ARG A 68 7.65 11.67 3.30
CA ARG A 68 8.71 11.30 4.25
C ARG A 68 8.20 10.31 5.27
N THR A 69 9.05 9.39 5.70
CA THR A 69 8.73 8.38 6.69
C THR A 69 9.85 8.27 7.71
N THR A 70 9.53 8.00 8.97
CA THR A 70 10.53 7.57 9.95
C THR A 70 10.91 6.10 9.72
N GLU A 71 11.97 5.66 10.39
CA GLU A 71 12.18 4.22 10.60
C GLU A 71 11.07 3.65 11.50
N ALA A 72 10.88 2.34 11.43
CA ALA A 72 9.93 1.64 12.28
C ALA A 72 10.47 1.53 13.71
N ALA A 73 9.72 2.04 14.68
CA ALA A 73 10.07 1.99 16.10
C ALA A 73 9.18 0.96 16.83
N LEU A 74 9.77 0.11 17.68
CA LEU A 74 9.02 -0.82 18.51
C LEU A 74 8.57 -0.12 19.81
N ILE A 75 7.26 0.05 19.98
CA ILE A 75 6.61 0.73 21.09
C ILE A 75 5.50 -0.18 21.61
N ASP A 76 5.52 -0.53 22.90
CA ASP A 76 4.50 -1.37 23.55
C ASP A 76 4.14 -2.67 22.80
N GLY A 77 5.14 -3.30 22.18
CA GLY A 77 4.97 -4.56 21.42
C GLY A 77 4.39 -4.40 20.01
N ARG A 78 4.36 -3.17 19.48
CA ARG A 78 3.91 -2.83 18.12
C ARG A 78 4.96 -1.99 17.41
N TYR A 79 5.02 -2.09 16.09
CA TYR A 79 5.87 -1.18 15.32
C TYR A 79 5.07 0.03 14.87
N GLU A 80 5.66 1.21 15.00
CA GLU A 80 5.09 2.47 14.56
C GLU A 80 5.97 3.13 13.52
N VAL A 81 5.36 3.66 12.46
CA VAL A 81 6.01 4.46 11.43
C VAL A 81 5.24 5.76 11.29
N ASN A 82 5.92 6.88 11.48
CA ASN A 82 5.34 8.20 11.25
C ASN A 82 5.61 8.64 9.81
N VAL A 83 4.59 9.23 9.19
CA VAL A 83 4.59 9.64 7.79
C VAL A 83 4.23 11.12 7.70
N THR A 84 4.97 11.87 6.90
CA THR A 84 4.73 13.29 6.63
C THR A 84 4.45 13.50 5.15
N VAL A 85 3.30 14.10 4.85
CA VAL A 85 2.80 14.33 3.49
C VAL A 85 2.77 15.84 3.23
N PRO A 86 3.51 16.36 2.24
CA PRO A 86 3.43 17.77 1.87
C PRO A 86 2.13 18.06 1.09
N ARG A 87 1.43 19.13 1.46
CA ARG A 87 0.23 19.67 0.78
C ARG A 87 0.41 21.08 0.21
N GLY A 88 1.64 21.57 0.26
CA GLY A 88 2.05 22.91 -0.17
C GLY A 88 3.47 23.18 0.31
N GLU A 89 3.90 24.43 0.28
CA GLU A 89 5.24 24.80 0.76
C GLU A 89 5.40 24.66 2.28
N GLU A 90 4.32 24.89 3.04
CA GLU A 90 4.35 24.89 4.51
C GLU A 90 3.23 24.07 5.16
N ILE A 91 2.37 23.43 4.35
CA ILE A 91 1.26 22.60 4.86
C ILE A 91 1.70 21.15 4.84
N PHE A 92 1.64 20.51 6.00
CA PHE A 92 1.98 19.10 6.18
C PHE A 92 0.82 18.36 6.83
N GLU A 93 0.50 17.20 6.27
CA GLU A 93 -0.34 16.20 6.91
C GLU A 93 0.52 15.11 7.51
N TYR A 94 0.05 14.52 8.59
CA TYR A 94 0.77 13.51 9.34
C TYR A 94 -0.10 12.28 9.51
N TYR A 95 0.52 11.13 9.28
CA TYR A 95 -0.09 9.84 9.45
C TYR A 95 0.81 8.97 10.31
N GLN A 96 0.22 8.01 10.99
CA GLN A 96 0.92 6.94 11.67
C GLN A 96 0.42 5.60 11.15
N CYS A 97 1.34 4.74 10.75
CA CYS A 97 1.06 3.33 10.59
C CYS A 97 1.43 2.56 11.85
N THR A 98 0.59 1.58 12.21
CA THR A 98 0.87 0.62 13.26
C THR A 98 0.91 -0.79 12.68
N PHE A 99 1.92 -1.56 13.10
CA PHE A 99 2.07 -2.98 12.81
C PHE A 99 2.12 -3.78 14.12
N GLY A 100 1.67 -5.03 14.10
CA GLY A 100 1.87 -5.94 15.21
C GLY A 100 3.34 -6.26 15.42
N GLY A 101 3.70 -6.75 16.61
CA GLY A 101 5.06 -7.22 16.88
C GLY A 101 5.51 -8.38 15.99
N ASP A 102 4.56 -9.04 15.32
CA ASP A 102 4.76 -10.05 14.29
C ASP A 102 4.99 -9.49 12.88
N GLY A 103 4.89 -8.17 12.70
CA GLY A 103 5.04 -7.47 11.43
C GLY A 103 3.76 -7.39 10.58
N SER A 104 2.61 -7.80 11.12
CA SER A 104 1.32 -7.64 10.45
C SER A 104 0.88 -6.17 10.43
N PHE A 105 0.49 -5.64 9.27
CA PHE A 105 -0.11 -4.30 9.24
C PHE A 105 -1.46 -4.29 9.94
N GLN A 106 -1.66 -3.34 10.85
CA GLN A 106 -2.89 -3.22 11.63
C GLN A 106 -3.71 -2.01 11.19
N GLN A 107 -3.12 -0.83 11.14
CA GLN A 107 -3.85 0.40 10.84
C GLN A 107 -2.94 1.50 10.30
N MET A 108 -3.56 2.46 9.62
CA MET A 108 -2.99 3.74 9.26
C MET A 108 -3.99 4.83 9.64
N VAL A 109 -3.58 5.76 10.47
CA VAL A 109 -4.46 6.82 10.99
C VAL A 109 -3.83 8.20 10.74
N PRO A 110 -4.62 9.22 10.35
CA PRO A 110 -4.15 10.60 10.38
C PRO A 110 -3.98 11.03 11.85
N THR A 111 -2.81 11.54 12.22
CA THR A 111 -2.48 11.87 13.63
C THR A 111 -2.56 13.35 13.95
N GLY A 112 -2.79 14.21 12.95
CA GLY A 112 -2.56 15.65 13.12
C GLY A 112 -1.07 15.95 13.36
N ALA A 113 -0.71 17.24 13.45
CA ALA A 113 0.69 17.63 13.64
C ALA A 113 1.28 16.97 14.92
N PRO A 114 2.47 16.32 14.84
CA PRO A 114 3.12 15.76 16.00
C PRO A 114 3.46 16.91 16.95
N GLY A 115 2.74 17.03 18.06
CA GLY A 115 3.00 18.06 19.08
C GLY A 115 1.84 18.97 19.47
N VAL A 116 0.63 18.79 18.94
CA VAL A 116 -0.55 19.26 19.68
C VAL A 116 -0.97 18.15 20.62
N ALA A 117 -0.34 18.10 21.81
CA ALA A 117 -1.03 17.49 22.94
C ALA A 117 -2.42 18.11 22.96
N GLU A 118 -3.47 17.29 22.85
CA GLU A 118 -4.83 17.74 23.12
C GLU A 118 -4.82 18.27 24.54
N GLU A 119 -4.65 19.59 24.69
CA GLU A 119 -4.78 20.25 25.98
C GLU A 119 -6.22 19.96 26.41
N PRO A 120 -6.45 19.28 27.55
CA PRO A 120 -7.80 19.03 27.99
C PRO A 120 -8.44 20.39 28.24
N LEU A 121 -9.47 20.72 27.45
CA LEU A 121 -10.35 21.86 27.73
C LEU A 121 -10.94 21.63 29.13
N LEU A 122 -10.38 22.32 30.11
CA LEU A 122 -10.89 22.42 31.49
C LEU A 122 -12.26 23.09 31.52
#